data_AF-A0A0Q5JZP9-F1
#
_entry.id   AF-A0A0Q5JZP9-F1
#
_cell.length_a   1.000
_cell.length_b   1.000
_cell.length_c   1.000
_cell.angle_alpha   90.00
_cell.angle_beta   90.00
_cell.angle_gamma   90.00
#
_symmetry.space_group_name_H-M   'P 1'
#
loop_
_entity.id
_entity.type
_entity.pdbx_description
1 polymer ?
#
loop_
_entity_poly.entity_id
_entity_poly.type
_entity_poly.pdbx_seq_one_letter_code
_entity_poly.pdbx_strand_id
1 'polypeptide(L)'
;MTRGNTEKLREALAPFIAAARTEGFENARHLTRSQRTMKRRAIREWARANNLEVSDRGRISDAVLDAYASQGTSSRQQHYGAA
;
A
#
# COMPACT_ATOMS: atom_id res chain seq x y z
N MET A 1 16.25 22.85 3.50
CA MET A 1 16.88 23.15 2.19
C MET A 1 16.43 24.53 1.76
N THR A 2 17.37 25.45 1.52
CA THR A 2 17.06 26.82 1.05
C THR A 2 16.55 26.79 -0.38
N ARG A 3 15.55 27.61 -0.70
CA ARG A 3 14.83 27.60 -2.00
C ARG A 3 15.76 27.70 -3.21
N GLY A 4 16.85 28.48 -3.10
CA GLY A 4 17.85 28.63 -4.17
C GLY A 4 18.70 27.39 -4.44
N ASN A 5 18.96 26.55 -3.44
CA ASN A 5 19.69 25.28 -3.65
C ASN A 5 18.81 24.25 -4.35
N THR A 6 17.50 24.29 -4.10
CA THR A 6 16.55 23.43 -4.79
C THR A 6 16.49 23.74 -6.29
N GLU A 7 16.58 25.01 -6.67
CA GLU A 7 16.49 25.39 -8.08
C GLU A 7 17.73 24.95 -8.86
N LYS A 8 18.92 25.19 -8.31
CA LYS A 8 20.18 24.70 -8.89
C LYS A 8 20.18 23.18 -9.09
N LEU A 9 19.60 22.44 -8.14
CA LEU A 9 19.47 21.00 -8.25
C LEU A 9 18.52 20.59 -9.38
N ARG A 10 17.40 21.31 -9.57
CA ARG A 10 16.46 21.04 -10.66
C ARG A 10 17.08 21.31 -12.02
N GLU A 11 17.78 22.44 -12.15
CA GLU A 11 18.48 22.81 -13.39
C GLU A 11 19.54 21.76 -13.76
N ALA A 12 20.35 21.31 -12.80
CA ALA A 12 21.36 20.29 -13.04
C ALA A 12 20.77 18.93 -13.46
N LEU A 13 19.56 18.61 -13.01
CA LEU A 13 18.86 17.36 -13.36
C LEU A 13 18.03 17.44 -14.64
N ALA A 14 17.77 18.65 -15.17
CA ALA A 14 16.92 18.88 -16.33
C ALA A 14 17.24 18.00 -17.56
N PRO A 15 18.50 17.86 -18.02
CA PRO A 15 18.78 17.05 -19.22
C PRO A 15 18.53 15.55 -19.00
N PHE A 16 18.72 15.05 -17.78
CA PHE A 16 18.47 13.65 -17.44
C PHE A 16 16.98 13.35 -17.33
N ILE A 17 16.21 14.28 -16.76
CA ILE A 17 14.75 14.18 -16.69
C ILE A 17 14.15 14.22 -18.10
N ALA A 18 14.66 15.07 -19.00
CA ALA A 18 14.18 15.17 -20.37
C ALA A 18 14.42 13.89 -21.20
N ALA A 19 15.50 13.15 -20.92
CA ALA A 19 15.82 11.89 -21.59
C ALA A 19 15.19 10.66 -20.90
N ALA A 20 14.64 10.81 -19.69
CA ALA A 20 14.07 9.71 -18.93
C ALA A 20 12.69 9.32 -19.47
N ARG A 21 12.44 8.00 -19.61
CA ARG A 21 11.09 7.47 -19.82
C ARG A 21 10.39 7.34 -18.48
N THR A 22 9.15 7.80 -18.40
CA THR A 22 8.27 7.47 -17.28
C THR A 22 7.81 6.03 -17.44
N GLU A 23 8.54 5.09 -16.85
CA GLU A 23 7.97 3.78 -16.53
C GLU A 23 6.75 4.03 -15.65
N GLY A 24 5.62 3.39 -15.96
CA GLY A 24 4.36 3.57 -15.23
C GLY A 24 4.56 3.28 -13.76
N PHE A 25 4.85 4.31 -12.97
CA PHE A 25 4.78 4.21 -11.53
C PHE A 25 3.30 4.20 -11.21
N GLU A 26 2.75 3.02 -10.96
CA GLU A 26 1.54 2.96 -10.15
C GLU A 26 1.87 3.74 -8.89
N ASN A 27 1.24 4.91 -8.74
CA ASN A 27 1.36 5.72 -7.54
C ASN A 27 0.74 4.89 -6.42
N ALA A 28 1.53 4.01 -5.80
CA ALA A 28 1.19 3.29 -4.61
C ALA A 28 0.95 4.35 -3.54
N ARG A 29 -0.31 4.79 -3.43
CA ARG A 29 -0.73 5.88 -2.56
C ARG A 29 -0.18 5.59 -1.17
N HIS A 30 0.84 6.33 -0.78
CA HIS A 30 1.41 6.19 0.55
C HIS A 30 0.36 6.62 1.55
N LEU A 31 -0.15 5.63 2.28
CA LEU A 31 -1.08 5.86 3.38
C LEU A 31 -0.40 6.77 4.41
N THR A 32 -1.09 7.84 4.76
CA THR A 32 -0.70 8.67 5.91
C THR A 32 -0.63 7.81 7.17
N ARG A 33 0.13 8.26 8.17
CA ARG A 33 0.25 7.53 9.45
C ARG A 33 -1.12 7.23 10.07
N SER A 34 -2.06 8.17 10.01
CA SER A 34 -3.43 8.00 10.48
C SER A 34 -4.15 6.88 9.74
N GLN A 35 -4.11 6.89 8.41
CA GLN A 35 -4.74 5.87 7.58
C GLN A 35 -4.14 4.47 7.83
N ARG A 36 -2.82 4.35 8.02
CA ARG A 36 -2.19 3.06 8.37
C ARG A 36 -2.67 2.55 9.72
N THR A 37 -2.80 3.42 10.71
CA THR A 37 -3.31 3.05 12.04
C THR A 37 -4.76 2.58 11.97
N MET A 38 -5.60 3.31 11.24
CA MET A 38 -7.00 2.94 11.01
C MET A 38 -7.11 1.57 10.32
N LYS A 39 -6.34 1.34 9.24
CA LYS A 39 -6.29 0.06 8.53
C LYS A 39 -5.88 -1.09 9.46
N ARG A 40 -4.84 -0.90 10.28
CA ARG A 40 -4.41 -1.91 11.25
C ARG A 40 -5.46 -2.19 12.33
N ARG A 41 -6.23 -1.19 12.75
CA ARG A 41 -7.32 -1.38 13.71
C ARG A 41 -8.41 -2.28 13.12
N ALA A 42 -8.84 -1.98 11.89
CA ALA A 42 -9.85 -2.76 11.18
C ALA A 42 -9.41 -4.23 10.97
N ILE A 43 -8.15 -4.45 10.56
CA ILE A 43 -7.62 -5.82 10.38
C ILE A 43 -7.61 -6.58 11.72
N ARG A 44 -7.27 -5.91 12.83
CA ARG A 44 -7.27 -6.55 14.16
C ARG A 44 -8.68 -6.93 14.62
N GLU A 45 -9.66 -6.07 14.40
CA GLU A 45 -11.07 -6.36 14.71
C GLU A 45 -11.57 -7.57 13.92
N TRP A 46 -11.28 -7.60 12.62
CA TRP A 46 -11.58 -8.74 11.77
C TRP A 46 -10.87 -10.02 12.24
N ALA A 47 -9.57 -9.96 12.56
CA ALA A 47 -8.80 -11.11 13.02
C ALA A 47 -9.39 -11.72 14.30
N ARG A 48 -9.75 -10.89 15.28
CA ARG A 48 -10.40 -11.35 16.52
C ARG A 48 -11.76 -12.01 16.25
N ALA A 49 -12.54 -11.47 15.32
CA ALA A 49 -13.82 -12.07 14.93
C ALA A 49 -13.66 -13.43 14.22
N ASN A 50 -12.51 -13.67 13.58
CA ASN A 50 -12.18 -14.92 12.89
C ASN A 50 -11.35 -15.88 13.76
N ASN A 51 -11.23 -15.63 15.07
CA ASN A 51 -10.42 -16.40 16.01
C ASN A 51 -8.94 -16.54 15.60
N LEU A 52 -8.41 -15.54 14.88
CA LEU A 52 -7.00 -15.49 14.49
C LEU A 52 -6.18 -14.79 15.59
N GLU A 53 -5.02 -15.36 15.90
CA GLU A 53 -4.09 -14.77 16.85
C GLU A 53 -3.52 -13.45 16.32
N VAL A 54 -3.72 -12.37 17.08
CA VAL A 54 -3.26 -11.03 16.70
C VAL A 54 -2.76 -10.27 17.93
N SER A 55 -1.62 -9.59 17.79
CA SER A 55 -1.09 -8.72 18.84
C SER A 55 -1.97 -7.48 19.05
N ASP A 56 -2.22 -7.11 20.30
CA ASP A 56 -3.01 -5.93 20.66
C ASP A 56 -2.37 -4.61 20.21
N ARG A 57 -1.03 -4.56 20.05
CA ARG A 57 -0.31 -3.35 19.64
C ARG A 57 0.75 -3.64 18.59
N GLY A 58 1.07 -2.62 17.78
CA GLY A 58 2.20 -2.66 16.86
C GLY A 58 1.89 -3.23 15.47
N ARG A 59 2.80 -4.08 14.97
CA ARG A 59 2.66 -4.77 13.68
C ARG A 59 1.70 -5.96 13.82
N ILE A 60 0.99 -6.26 12.73
CA ILE A 60 0.13 -7.44 12.59
C ILE A 60 0.99 -8.51 11.91
N SER A 61 0.83 -9.78 12.29
CA SER A 61 1.55 -10.89 11.66
C SER A 61 1.20 -10.98 10.17
N ASP A 62 2.17 -11.37 9.35
CA ASP A 62 1.99 -11.45 7.90
C ASP A 62 0.89 -12.47 7.54
N ALA A 63 0.80 -13.58 8.28
CA ALA A 63 -0.27 -14.58 8.13
C ALA A 63 -1.70 -13.97 8.24
N VAL A 64 -1.92 -13.03 9.16
CA VAL A 64 -3.23 -12.36 9.32
C VAL A 64 -3.47 -11.34 8.20
N LEU A 65 -2.41 -10.67 7.74
CA LEU A 65 -2.48 -9.74 6.61
C LEU A 65 -2.85 -10.48 5.31
N ASP A 66 -2.23 -11.64 5.07
CA ASP A 66 -2.49 -12.48 3.90
C ASP A 66 -3.91 -13.04 3.92
N ALA A 67 -4.37 -13.53 5.08
CA ALA A 67 -5.75 -14.00 5.25
C ALA A 67 -6.78 -12.88 5.04
N TYR A 68 -6.48 -11.65 5.46
CA TYR A 68 -7.34 -10.49 5.20
C TYR A 68 -7.31 -10.05 3.72
N ALA A 69 -6.15 -10.12 3.07
CA ALA A 69 -6.01 -9.80 1.66
C ALA A 69 -6.78 -10.78 0.77
N SER A 70 -6.70 -12.08 1.05
CA SER A 70 -7.41 -13.12 0.27
C SER A 70 -8.93 -12.96 0.34
N GLN A 71 -9.47 -12.53 1.49
CA GLN A 71 -10.88 -12.18 1.67
C GLN A 71 -11.28 -10.98 0.81
N GLY A 72 -10.45 -9.93 0.77
CA GLY A 72 -10.68 -8.74 -0.05
C GLY A 72 -10.55 -8.96 -1.56
N THR A 73 -9.87 -10.04 -1.98
CA THR A 73 -9.70 -10.42 -3.39
C THR A 73 -10.67 -11.49 -3.88
N SER A 74 -11.44 -12.13 -2.99
CA SER A 74 -12.34 -13.25 -3.35
C SER A 74 -13.71 -12.86 -3.93
N SER A 75 -13.98 -11.56 -4.19
CA SER A 75 -15.27 -11.14 -4.77
C SER A 75 -15.32 -11.11 -6.31
N ARG A 76 -14.41 -11.82 -7.00
CA ARG A 76 -14.43 -11.96 -8.47
C ARG A 76 -13.97 -13.34 -8.93
N GLN A 77 -14.63 -14.39 -8.45
CA GLN A 77 -14.76 -15.64 -9.21
C GLN A 77 -16.26 -15.90 -9.39
N GLN A 78 -16.84 -15.18 -10.35
CA GLN A 78 -18.13 -15.54 -10.91
C GLN A 78 -17.93 -16.68 -11.90
N HIS A 79 -18.86 -17.63 -11.88
CA HIS A 79 -19.01 -18.78 -12.76
C HIS A 79 -18.54 -18.53 -14.20
N TYR A 80 -17.53 -19.29 -14.65
CA TYR A 80 -17.45 -19.74 -16.04
C TYR A 80 -17.66 -21.24 -16.02
N GLY A 81 -18.92 -21.65 -16.15
CA GLY A 81 -19.26 -23.00 -16.58
C GLY A 81 -18.86 -23.13 -18.05
N ALA A 82 -17.90 -24.01 -18.30
CA ALA A 82 -17.66 -24.55 -19.62
C ALA A 82 -18.75 -25.57 -19.92
N ALA A 83 -19.59 -25.28 -20.91
CA ALA A 83 -20.39 -26.23 -21.68
C ALA A 83 -20.67 -25.60 -23.05
#